data_AF-A0A975Z767-F1
#
_entry.id   AF-A0A975Z767-F1
#
_cell.length_a   1.000
_cell.length_b   1.000
_cell.length_c   1.000
_cell.angle_alpha   90.00
_cell.angle_beta   90.00
_cell.angle_gamma   90.00
#
_symmetry.space_group_name_H-M   'P 1'
#
loop_
_entity.id
_entity.type
_entity.pdbx_description
1 polymer ?
#
loop_
_entity_poly.entity_id
_entity_poly.type
_entity_poly.pdbx_seq_one_letter_code
_entity_poly.pdbx_strand_id
1 'polypeptide(L)'
;GHNIGRNVAVLSGLGIQVPGMTLNRYCSSGLQAIAIAANQIASGCSEVIVAGGVESITLTLKSVNTDHLVNPLLQREVPGIYYPMGQTAEIVARRYGITREAQDAYALQSQQRMARAQADGLFADEIVPMTTR
;
A
#
# COMPACT_ATOMS: atom_id res chain seq x y z
N GLY A 1 20.48 -6.94 3.65
CA GLY A 1 19.78 -6.69 4.93
C GLY A 1 18.89 -5.45 4.91
N HIS A 2 19.22 -4.39 4.17
CA HIS A 2 18.44 -3.14 4.20
C HIS A 2 17.17 -3.14 3.32
N ASN A 3 16.81 -4.28 2.72
CA ASN A 3 15.64 -4.41 1.89
C ASN A 3 14.62 -5.29 2.60
N ILE A 4 13.40 -4.80 2.83
CA ILE A 4 12.39 -5.57 3.59
C ILE A 4 11.96 -6.85 2.86
N GLY A 5 11.87 -6.84 1.53
CA GLY A 5 11.59 -8.06 0.75
C GLY A 5 12.67 -9.13 0.95
N ARG A 6 13.94 -8.71 1.05
CA ARG A 6 15.05 -9.62 1.38
C ARG A 6 14.96 -10.14 2.82
N ASN A 7 14.60 -9.30 3.79
CA ASN A 7 14.46 -9.73 5.18
C ASN A 7 13.32 -10.73 5.34
N VAL A 8 12.19 -10.51 4.65
CA VAL A 8 11.05 -11.43 4.63
C VAL A 8 11.47 -12.81 4.12
N ALA A 9 12.20 -12.90 3.01
CA ALA A 9 12.64 -14.19 2.46
C ALA A 9 13.47 -14.99 3.48
N VAL A 10 14.43 -14.35 4.15
CA VAL A 10 15.30 -15.02 5.12
C VAL A 10 14.55 -15.40 6.39
N LEU A 11 13.73 -14.48 6.95
CA LEU A 11 12.98 -14.73 8.19
C LEU A 11 11.86 -15.75 8.02
N SER A 12 11.36 -15.95 6.79
CA SER A 12 10.33 -16.95 6.47
C SER A 12 10.90 -18.36 6.23
N GLY A 13 12.20 -18.56 6.45
CA GLY A 13 12.84 -19.88 6.28
C GLY A 13 13.11 -20.29 4.83
N LEU A 14 12.91 -19.40 3.84
CA LEU A 14 13.19 -19.68 2.42
C LEU A 14 14.71 -19.75 2.11
N GLY A 15 15.55 -19.34 3.06
CA GLY A 15 17.01 -19.44 2.97
C GLY A 15 17.68 -18.26 2.29
N ILE A 16 19.01 -18.20 2.41
CA ILE A 16 19.79 -17.06 1.90
C ILE A 16 19.93 -17.06 0.37
N GLN A 17 19.57 -18.15 -0.32
CA GLN A 17 19.64 -18.20 -1.78
C GLN A 17 18.43 -17.54 -2.45
N VAL A 18 17.31 -17.37 -1.74
CA VAL A 18 16.08 -16.80 -2.31
C VAL A 18 16.17 -15.27 -2.37
N PRO A 19 16.14 -14.65 -3.56
CA PRO A 19 16.22 -13.21 -3.69
C PRO A 19 14.98 -12.52 -3.11
N GLY A 20 15.09 -11.21 -2.84
CA GLY A 20 13.97 -10.39 -2.41
C GLY A 20 14.20 -8.94 -2.79
N MET A 21 13.15 -8.28 -3.25
CA MET A 21 13.18 -6.88 -3.64
C MET A 21 11.96 -6.12 -3.08
N THR A 22 12.06 -4.81 -3.11
CA THR A 22 10.96 -3.89 -2.79
C THR A 22 10.73 -3.00 -3.99
N LEU A 23 9.49 -2.58 -4.17
CA LEU A 23 9.13 -1.60 -5.18
C LEU A 23 8.20 -0.56 -4.57
N ASN A 24 8.18 0.62 -5.17
CA ASN A 24 7.28 1.69 -4.77
C ASN A 24 6.48 2.15 -5.98
N ARG A 25 5.16 1.97 -5.90
CA ARG A 25 4.15 2.55 -6.78
C ARG A 25 3.00 3.13 -5.94
N TYR A 26 3.36 3.82 -4.85
CA TYR A 26 2.44 4.42 -3.88
C TYR A 26 1.38 3.42 -3.40
N CYS A 27 0.12 3.85 -3.30
CA CYS A 27 -1.01 3.03 -2.85
C CYS A 27 -1.22 1.73 -3.65
N SER A 28 -0.66 1.61 -4.86
CA SER A 28 -0.78 0.41 -5.69
C SER A 28 0.35 -0.61 -5.51
N SER A 29 1.35 -0.33 -4.66
CA SER A 29 2.59 -1.13 -4.57
C SER A 29 2.34 -2.62 -4.33
N GLY A 30 1.40 -2.99 -3.46
CA GLY A 30 1.08 -4.40 -3.19
C GLY A 30 0.55 -5.12 -4.43
N LEU A 31 -0.41 -4.52 -5.14
CA LEU A 31 -0.94 -5.10 -6.38
C LEU A 31 0.08 -5.08 -7.52
N GLN A 32 0.94 -4.07 -7.57
CA GLN A 32 2.04 -3.99 -8.54
C GLN A 32 3.06 -5.12 -8.34
N ALA A 33 3.33 -5.53 -7.10
CA ALA A 33 4.17 -6.68 -6.81
C ALA A 33 3.57 -7.97 -7.39
N ILE A 34 2.26 -8.16 -7.23
CA ILE A 34 1.53 -9.30 -7.80
C ILE A 34 1.61 -9.26 -9.34
N ALA A 35 1.39 -8.10 -9.96
CA ALA A 35 1.47 -7.96 -11.42
C ALA A 35 2.87 -8.29 -11.97
N ILE A 36 3.94 -7.86 -11.28
CA ILE A 36 5.32 -8.20 -11.67
C ILE A 36 5.57 -9.70 -11.52
N ALA A 37 5.13 -10.30 -10.41
CA ALA A 37 5.27 -11.73 -10.18
C ALA A 37 4.56 -12.55 -11.27
N ALA A 38 3.31 -12.20 -11.59
CA ALA A 38 2.55 -12.85 -12.66
C ALA A 38 3.26 -12.73 -14.02
N ASN A 39 3.80 -11.56 -14.35
CA ASN A 39 4.53 -11.36 -15.61
C ASN A 39 5.83 -12.16 -15.67
N GLN A 40 6.60 -12.22 -14.58
CA GLN A 40 7.84 -13.00 -14.49
C GLN A 40 7.60 -14.50 -14.66
N ILE A 41 6.50 -15.00 -14.08
CA ILE A 41 6.08 -16.39 -14.24
C ILE A 41 5.62 -16.64 -15.68
N ALA A 42 4.75 -15.77 -16.22
CA ALA A 42 4.25 -15.90 -17.58
C ALA A 42 5.34 -15.82 -18.65
N SER A 43 6.42 -15.06 -18.41
CA SER A 43 7.56 -14.95 -19.32
C SER A 43 8.57 -16.09 -19.19
N GLY A 44 8.37 -17.04 -18.27
CA GLY A 44 9.30 -18.14 -18.00
C GLY A 44 10.59 -17.69 -17.28
N CYS A 45 10.63 -16.47 -16.74
CA CYS A 45 11.78 -15.97 -15.99
C CYS A 45 11.82 -16.51 -14.55
N SER A 46 10.70 -17.01 -14.03
CA SER A 46 10.61 -17.61 -12.70
C SER A 46 9.51 -18.67 -12.68
N GLU A 47 9.69 -19.72 -11.89
CA GLU A 47 8.65 -20.75 -11.74
C GLU A 47 7.68 -20.40 -10.62
N VAL A 48 8.18 -19.82 -9.51
CA VAL A 48 7.40 -19.49 -8.31
C VAL A 48 7.89 -18.16 -7.73
N ILE A 49 6.97 -17.28 -7.37
CA ILE A 49 7.24 -16.01 -6.70
C ILE A 49 6.20 -15.76 -5.61
N VAL A 50 6.65 -15.29 -4.44
CA VAL A 50 5.79 -14.74 -3.40
C VAL A 50 5.72 -13.22 -3.56
N ALA A 51 4.51 -12.68 -3.64
CA ALA A 51 4.28 -11.24 -3.82
C ALA A 51 3.24 -10.72 -2.83
N GLY A 52 3.42 -9.48 -2.40
CA GLY A 52 2.52 -8.82 -1.45
C GLY A 52 2.97 -7.39 -1.14
N GLY A 53 2.26 -6.76 -0.20
CA GLY A 53 2.58 -5.44 0.33
C GLY A 53 2.71 -5.48 1.84
N VAL A 54 3.59 -4.65 2.39
CA VAL A 54 3.73 -4.43 3.83
C VAL A 54 3.93 -2.93 4.05
N GLU A 55 3.33 -2.40 5.11
CA GLU A 55 3.43 -0.98 5.44
C GLU A 55 3.44 -0.81 6.97
N SER A 56 4.20 0.17 7.45
CA SER A 56 4.16 0.58 8.86
C SER A 56 4.24 2.10 8.94
N ILE A 57 3.08 2.75 8.78
CA ILE A 57 2.95 4.21 8.87
C ILE A 57 3.52 4.73 10.20
N THR A 58 3.30 3.98 11.29
CA THR A 58 3.82 4.29 12.63
C THR A 58 5.34 4.40 12.70
N LEU A 59 6.07 3.60 11.92
CA LEU A 59 7.54 3.61 11.90
C LEU A 59 8.08 4.55 10.82
N THR A 60 7.45 4.58 9.64
CA THR A 60 7.97 5.29 8.47
C THR A 60 7.78 6.80 8.58
N LEU A 61 6.71 7.29 9.24
CA LEU A 61 6.49 8.74 9.39
C LEU A 61 7.33 9.40 10.48
N LYS A 62 7.93 8.63 11.41
CA LYS A 62 8.70 9.20 12.53
C LYS A 62 10.02 9.85 12.10
N SER A 63 10.58 9.44 10.97
CA SER A 63 11.91 9.90 10.53
C SER A 63 12.01 9.86 9.02
N VAL A 64 11.21 10.69 8.36
CA VAL A 64 11.33 10.91 6.91
C VAL A 64 12.43 11.93 6.67
N ASN A 65 13.42 11.58 5.86
CA ASN A 65 14.37 12.59 5.36
C ASN A 65 13.61 13.51 4.39
N THR A 66 13.43 14.77 4.78
CA THR A 66 12.77 15.78 3.96
C THR A 66 13.73 16.61 3.13
N ASP A 67 15.05 16.38 3.27
CA ASP A 67 16.05 17.06 2.47
C ASP A 67 15.84 16.77 0.98
N HIS A 68 15.75 17.82 0.18
CA HIS A 68 15.46 17.77 -1.25
C HIS A 68 14.23 16.93 -1.65
N LEU A 69 13.25 16.76 -0.74
CA LEU A 69 12.05 15.95 -1.00
C LEU A 69 11.20 16.51 -2.15
N VAL A 70 11.27 17.81 -2.39
CA VAL A 70 10.52 18.52 -3.42
C VAL A 70 11.49 19.05 -4.48
N ASN A 71 11.26 18.67 -5.73
CA ASN A 71 11.96 19.26 -6.87
C ASN A 71 11.40 20.67 -7.17
N PRO A 72 12.23 21.74 -7.15
CA PRO A 72 11.77 23.13 -7.35
C PRO A 72 11.12 23.39 -8.73
N LEU A 73 11.61 22.72 -9.77
CA LEU A 73 11.06 22.86 -11.12
C LEU A 73 9.64 22.30 -11.18
N LEU A 74 9.45 21.09 -10.65
CA LEU A 74 8.13 20.47 -10.56
C LEU A 74 7.18 21.25 -9.66
N GLN A 75 7.68 21.83 -8.56
CA GLN A 75 6.86 22.68 -7.68
C GLN A 75 6.35 23.92 -8.41
N ARG A 76 7.14 24.48 -9.33
CA ARG A 76 6.76 25.66 -10.13
C ARG A 76 5.82 25.30 -11.29
N GLU A 77 6.14 24.25 -12.03
CA GLU A 77 5.48 23.96 -13.32
C GLU A 77 4.30 23.01 -13.17
N VAL A 78 4.36 22.07 -12.22
CA VAL A 78 3.33 21.05 -12.00
C VAL A 78 3.09 20.87 -10.49
N PRO A 79 2.71 21.92 -9.75
CA PRO A 79 2.59 21.88 -8.28
C PRO A 79 1.62 20.79 -7.78
N GLY A 80 0.64 20.41 -8.61
CA GLY A 80 -0.34 19.38 -8.29
C GLY A 80 0.24 18.01 -7.95
N ILE A 81 1.46 17.68 -8.42
CA ILE A 81 2.12 16.41 -8.10
C ILE A 81 2.47 16.28 -6.61
N TYR A 82 2.59 17.41 -5.90
CA TYR A 82 2.90 17.47 -4.47
C TYR A 82 1.68 17.78 -3.61
N TYR A 83 0.46 17.82 -4.18
CA TYR A 83 -0.72 18.07 -3.39
C TYR A 83 -0.92 16.95 -2.35
N PRO A 84 -1.17 17.30 -1.08
CA PRO A 84 -1.59 16.32 -0.09
C PRO A 84 -2.83 15.58 -0.57
N MET A 85 -2.92 14.28 -0.25
CA MET A 85 -4.06 13.45 -0.68
C MET A 85 -5.42 14.02 -0.24
N GLY A 86 -5.51 14.65 0.93
CA GLY A 86 -6.72 15.32 1.38
C GLY A 86 -7.14 16.47 0.47
N GLN A 87 -6.18 17.26 -0.02
CA GLN A 87 -6.46 18.34 -0.97
C GLN A 87 -6.93 17.81 -2.32
N THR A 88 -6.37 16.70 -2.81
CA THR A 88 -6.85 16.10 -4.06
C THR A 88 -8.27 15.52 -3.89
N ALA A 89 -8.60 14.96 -2.73
CA ALA A 89 -9.96 14.53 -2.41
C ALA A 89 -10.96 15.70 -2.39
N GLU A 90 -10.59 16.84 -1.80
CA GLU A 90 -11.38 18.08 -1.82
C GLU A 90 -11.64 18.58 -3.25
N ILE A 91 -10.63 18.51 -4.12
CA ILE A 91 -10.77 18.88 -5.53
C ILE A 91 -11.77 17.97 -6.24
N VAL A 92 -11.70 16.65 -6.01
CA VAL A 92 -12.65 15.67 -6.55
C VAL A 92 -14.07 15.96 -6.04
N ALA A 93 -14.23 16.15 -4.74
CA ALA A 93 -15.54 16.42 -4.13
C ALA A 93 -16.19 17.68 -4.72
N ARG A 94 -15.45 18.78 -4.85
CA ARG A 94 -15.97 20.02 -5.45
C ARG A 94 -16.24 19.88 -6.94
N ARG A 95 -15.33 19.26 -7.69
CA ARG A 95 -15.46 19.10 -9.16
C ARG A 95 -16.70 18.30 -9.54
N TYR A 96 -17.05 17.28 -8.75
CA TYR A 96 -18.16 16.38 -9.06
C TYR A 96 -19.39 16.59 -8.15
N GLY A 97 -19.40 17.66 -7.33
CA GLY A 97 -20.54 17.99 -6.48
C GLY A 97 -20.86 16.95 -5.40
N ILE A 98 -19.84 16.30 -4.84
CA ILE A 98 -20.02 15.27 -3.81
C ILE A 98 -20.25 15.94 -2.45
N THR A 99 -21.49 15.89 -1.97
CA THR A 99 -21.91 16.52 -0.71
C THR A 99 -21.24 15.87 0.50
N ARG A 100 -21.16 16.61 1.60
CA ARG A 100 -20.64 16.08 2.87
C ARG A 100 -21.50 14.92 3.37
N GLU A 101 -22.81 15.05 3.23
CA GLU A 101 -23.78 14.04 3.63
C GLU A 101 -23.59 12.73 2.84
N ALA A 102 -23.29 12.81 1.54
CA ALA A 102 -23.00 11.63 0.73
C ALA A 102 -21.69 10.94 1.15
N GLN A 103 -20.65 11.72 1.45
CA GLN A 103 -19.38 11.20 1.95
C GLN A 103 -19.57 10.48 3.30
N ASP A 104 -20.28 11.10 4.24
CA ASP A 104 -20.55 10.54 5.57
C ASP A 104 -21.43 9.29 5.49
N ALA A 105 -22.47 9.30 4.64
CA ALA A 105 -23.33 8.13 4.42
C ALA A 105 -22.54 6.94 3.89
N TYR A 106 -21.63 7.16 2.94
CA TYR A 106 -20.75 6.10 2.42
C TYR A 106 -19.78 5.58 3.49
N ALA A 107 -19.19 6.49 4.28
CA ALA A 107 -18.28 6.12 5.36
C ALA A 107 -18.99 5.26 6.43
N LEU A 108 -20.20 5.65 6.84
CA LEU A 108 -21.02 4.88 7.78
C LEU A 108 -21.35 3.49 7.23
N GLN A 109 -21.77 3.42 5.97
CA GLN A 109 -22.07 2.14 5.31
C GLN A 109 -20.83 1.22 5.28
N SER A 110 -19.65 1.78 5.00
CA SER A 110 -18.39 1.03 5.02
C SER A 110 -18.11 0.42 6.40
N GLN A 111 -18.27 1.21 7.47
CA GLN A 111 -18.09 0.74 8.85
C GLN A 111 -19.11 -0.32 9.24
N GLN A 112 -20.38 -0.15 8.87
CA GLN A 112 -21.43 -1.14 9.11
C GLN A 112 -21.14 -2.48 8.42
N ARG A 113 -20.66 -2.45 7.17
CA ARG A 113 -20.26 -3.67 6.43
C ARG A 113 -19.11 -4.38 7.11
N MET A 114 -18.10 -3.63 7.54
CA MET A 114 -16.94 -4.18 8.24
C MET A 114 -17.37 -4.85 9.55
N ALA A 115 -18.12 -4.14 10.40
CA ALA A 115 -18.59 -4.66 11.68
C ALA A 115 -19.41 -5.96 11.51
N ARG A 116 -20.28 -5.99 10.50
CA ARG A 116 -21.04 -7.20 10.14
C ARG A 116 -20.12 -8.32 9.67
N ALA A 117 -19.19 -8.05 8.75
CA ALA A 117 -18.28 -9.07 8.24
C ALA A 117 -17.40 -9.69 9.35
N GLN A 118 -17.01 -8.89 10.35
CA GLN A 118 -16.33 -9.41 11.54
C GLN A 118 -17.23 -10.28 12.41
N ALA A 119 -18.46 -9.83 12.69
CA ALA A 119 -19.42 -10.61 13.49
C ALA A 119 -19.78 -11.94 12.82
N ASP A 120 -19.88 -11.94 11.49
CA ASP A 120 -20.17 -13.10 10.66
C ASP A 120 -18.91 -13.97 10.39
N GLY A 121 -17.73 -13.58 10.89
CA GLY A 121 -16.49 -14.35 10.77
C GLY A 121 -15.89 -14.41 9.36
N LEU A 122 -16.26 -13.51 8.45
CA LEU A 122 -15.91 -13.59 7.02
C LEU A 122 -14.42 -13.41 6.72
N PHE A 123 -13.62 -12.94 7.68
CA PHE A 123 -12.18 -12.75 7.52
C PHE A 123 -11.34 -13.89 8.07
N ALA A 124 -11.97 -14.94 8.62
CA ALA A 124 -11.26 -16.04 9.27
C ALA A 124 -10.30 -16.78 8.32
N ASP A 125 -10.64 -16.86 7.03
CA ASP A 125 -9.83 -17.55 6.03
C ASP A 125 -8.63 -16.74 5.53
N GLU A 126 -8.65 -15.40 5.68
CA GLU A 126 -7.64 -14.51 5.12
C GLU A 126 -6.73 -13.81 6.15
N ILE A 127 -7.16 -13.71 7.42
CA ILE A 127 -6.36 -13.12 8.49
C ILE A 127 -5.51 -14.19 9.20
N VAL A 128 -4.19 -14.07 9.08
CA VAL A 128 -3.24 -14.87 9.86
C VAL A 128 -2.89 -14.13 11.16
N PRO A 129 -3.12 -14.72 12.35
CA PRO A 129 -2.76 -14.08 13.63
C PRO A 129 -1.26 -13.81 13.74
N MET A 130 -0.90 -12.63 14.25
CA MET A 130 0.49 -12.26 14.54
C MET A 130 0.71 -12.13 16.03
N THR A 131 1.61 -12.94 16.58
CA THR A 131 2.07 -12.78 17.97
C THR A 131 2.94 -11.53 18.07
N THR A 132 2.52 -10.56 18.88
CA THR A 132 3.30 -9.37 19.23
C THR A 132 3.84 -9.49 20.66
N ARG A 133 4.83 -8.64 20.99
CA ARG A 133 5.27 -8.39 22.37
C ARG A 133 4.31 -7.44 23.08
#